data_AF-A0A800A686-F1
#
_entry.id   AF-A0A800A686-F1
#
_cell.length_a   1.000
_cell.length_b   1.000
_cell.length_c   1.000
_cell.angle_alpha   90.00
_cell.angle_beta   90.00
_cell.angle_gamma   90.00
#
_symmetry.space_group_name_H-M   'P 1'
#
loop_
_entity.id
_entity.type
_entity.pdbx_description
1 polymer ?
#
loop_
_entity_poly.entity_id
_entity_poly.type
_entity_poly.pdbx_seq_one_letter_code
_entity_poly.pdbx_strand_id
1 'polypeptide(L)' 'TRSHEGSGLGLHLAKSFTELHGGTLNIESTLGEGTSVILMFPKDRTVFTAKKMA' A
#
# COMPACT_ATOMS: atom_id res chain seq x y z
N THR A 1 -5.80 17.57 -19.62
CA THR A 1 -5.36 16.45 -18.73
C THR A 1 -3.94 16.74 -18.31
N ARG A 2 -3.58 16.65 -17.01
CA ARG A 2 -2.18 16.85 -16.58
C ARG A 2 -1.31 15.79 -17.27
N SER A 3 -0.56 16.19 -18.30
CA SER A 3 0.40 15.35 -19.03
C SER A 3 1.75 15.29 -18.32
N HIS A 4 1.75 15.26 -17.00
CA HIS A 4 2.97 15.10 -16.24
C HIS A 4 3.09 13.62 -15.95
N GLU A 5 3.95 12.95 -16.70
CA GLU A 5 4.44 11.63 -16.31
C GLU A 5 4.90 11.76 -14.85
N GLY A 6 4.27 11.00 -13.95
CA GLY A 6 4.72 10.97 -12.57
C GLY A 6 6.17 10.51 -12.55
N SER A 7 6.96 10.92 -11.57
CA SER A 7 8.38 10.57 -11.47
C SER A 7 8.69 9.07 -11.33
N GLY A 8 7.68 8.19 -11.45
CA GLY A 8 7.81 6.75 -11.24
C GLY A 8 8.03 6.34 -9.77
N LEU A 9 8.13 7.30 -8.85
CA LEU A 9 8.53 7.04 -7.47
C LEU A 9 7.44 6.42 -6.60
N GLY A 10 6.17 6.47 -7.02
CA GLY A 10 5.03 6.08 -6.17
C GLY A 10 5.14 4.65 -5.62
N LEU A 11 5.42 3.67 -6.48
CA LEU A 11 5.55 2.28 -6.05
C LEU A 11 6.82 2.05 -5.23
N HIS A 12 7.92 2.70 -5.60
CA HIS A 12 9.16 2.60 -4.86
C HIS A 12 9.00 3.13 -3.43
N LEU A 13 8.37 4.30 -3.27
CA LEU A 13 8.07 4.88 -1.96
C LEU A 13 7.13 4.00 -1.14
N ALA A 14 6.05 3.48 -1.75
CA ALA A 14 5.11 2.59 -1.08
C ALA A 14 5.80 1.33 -0.56
N LYS A 15 6.66 0.70 -1.38
CA LYS A 15 7.45 -0.46 -0.97
C LYS A 15 8.40 -0.11 0.18
N SER A 16 9.23 0.93 0.02
CA SER A 16 10.20 1.35 1.04
C SER A 16 9.53 1.69 2.37
N PHE A 17 8.40 2.41 2.36
CA PHE A 17 7.67 2.71 3.58
C PHE A 17 7.06 1.46 4.20
N THR A 18 6.51 0.55 3.40
CA THR A 18 5.96 -0.71 3.92
C THR A 18 7.05 -1.54 4.62
N GLU A 19 8.21 -1.69 3.99
CA GLU A 19 9.36 -2.42 4.52
C GLU A 19 9.94 -1.77 5.78
N LEU A 20 10.05 -0.44 5.81
CA LEU A 20 10.48 0.32 7.00
C LEU A 20 9.56 0.09 8.21
N HIS A 21 8.28 -0.22 7.98
CA HIS A 21 7.33 -0.54 9.05
C HIS A 21 7.31 -2.03 9.42
N GLY A 22 8.19 -2.85 8.83
CA GLY A 22 8.26 -4.30 9.03
C GLY A 22 7.19 -5.07 8.25
N GLY A 23 6.54 -4.42 7.29
CA GLY A 23 5.55 -5.04 6.42
C GLY A 23 6.11 -5.56 5.10
N THR A 24 5.22 -6.09 4.27
CA THR A 24 5.52 -6.56 2.91
C THR A 24 4.50 -6.03 1.92
N LEU A 25 4.92 -5.78 0.67
CA LEU A 25 4.05 -5.36 -0.43
C LEU A 25 4.07 -6.42 -1.53
N ASN A 26 2.89 -6.91 -1.93
CA ASN A 26 2.69 -7.81 -3.07
C ASN A 26 1.81 -7.15 -4.14
N ILE A 27 2.02 -7.49 -5.41
CA ILE A 27 1.22 -7.00 -6.53
C ILE A 27 0.80 -8.18 -7.39
N GLU A 28 -0.49 -8.26 -7.66
CA GLU A 28 -1.10 -9.26 -8.54
C GLU A 28 -1.84 -8.50 -9.65
N SER A 29 -1.58 -8.84 -10.91
CA SER A 29 -2.19 -8.15 -12.04
C SER A 29 -2.49 -9.14 -13.16
N THR A 30 -3.70 -9.06 -13.68
CA THR A 30 -4.12 -9.80 -14.87
C THR A 30 -4.67 -8.80 -15.88
N LEU A 31 -4.11 -8.83 -17.09
CA LEU A 31 -4.52 -7.92 -18.16
C LEU A 31 -6.01 -8.07 -18.46
N GLY A 32 -6.74 -6.96 -18.46
CA GLY A 32 -8.18 -6.95 -18.69
C GLY A 32 -9.05 -7.26 -17.46
N GLU A 33 -8.47 -7.75 -16.36
CA GLU A 33 -9.19 -8.02 -15.10
C GLU A 33 -8.90 -6.97 -14.02
N GLY A 34 -7.69 -6.41 -14.02
CA GLY A 34 -7.28 -5.34 -13.11
C GLY A 34 -6.00 -5.65 -12.36
N THR A 35 -5.77 -4.94 -11.26
CA THR A 35 -4.55 -5.05 -10.45
C THR A 35 -4.89 -4.91 -8.97
N SER A 36 -4.36 -5.82 -8.16
CA SER A 36 -4.44 -5.83 -6.71
C SER A 36 -3.07 -5.51 -6.13
N VAL A 37 -3.01 -4.52 -5.24
CA VAL A 37 -1.80 -4.16 -4.49
C VAL A 37 -2.08 -4.42 -3.02
N ILE A 38 -1.34 -5.37 -2.43
CA ILE A 38 -1.60 -5.92 -1.10
C ILE A 38 -0.45 -5.54 -0.18
N LEU A 39 -0.75 -4.80 0.89
CA LEU A 39 0.22 -4.45 1.93
C LEU A 39 -0.12 -5.24 3.19
N MET A 40 0.85 -5.96 3.73
CA MET A 40 0.71 -6.71 4.98
C MET A 40 1.64 -6.10 6.02
N PHE A 41 1.12 -5.82 7.22
CA PHE A 41 1.88 -5.25 8.33
C PHE A 41 1.84 -6.17 9.55
N PRO A 42 2.88 -6.13 10.40
CA PRO A 42 2.84 -6.78 11.72
C PRO A 42 1.64 -6.33 12.54
N LYS A 43 1.08 -7.23 13.36
CA LYS A 43 -0.16 -6.95 14.12
C LYS A 43 -0.02 -5.76 15.07
N ASP A 44 1.15 -5.58 15.66
CA ASP A 44 1.50 -4.46 16.55
C ASP A 44 1.54 -3.10 15.84
N ARG A 45 1.55 -3.06 14.50
CA ARG A 45 1.40 -1.84 13.70
C ARG A 45 -0.06 -1.44 13.46
N THR A 46 -1.02 -2.19 13.98
CA THR A 46 -2.44 -1.83 13.89
C THR A 46 -2.82 -0.89 15.02
N VAL A 47 -3.42 0.25 14.66
CA VAL A 47 -4.05 1.14 15.66
C VAL A 47 -5.49 0.70 15.79
N PHE A 48 -5.86 0.12 16.92
CA PHE A 48 -7.26 -0.06 17.27
C PHE A 48 -7.84 1.32 17.58
N THR A 49 -8.39 1.98 16.57
CA THR A 49 -9.35 3.05 16.84
C THR A 49 -10.55 2.39 17.48
N ALA A 50 -10.67 2.56 18.80
CA ALA A 50 -11.94 2.35 19.47
C ALA A 50 -12.92 3.33 18.83
N LYS A 51 -13.66 2.87 17.82
CA LYS A 51 -14.96 3.46 17.55
C LYS A 51 -15.70 3.31 18.87
N LYS A 52 -15.85 4.41 19.59
CA LYS A 52 -16.64 4.52 20.82
C LYS A 52 -17.95 3.78 20.53
N MET A 53 -18.14 2.62 21.16
CA MET A 53 -19.45 2.00 21.29
C MET A 53 -20.21 2.87 22.29
N ALA A 54 -20.72 4.01 21.82
CA ALA A 54 -21.70 4.88 22.46
C ALA A 54 -22.20 5.88 21.40
#